data_AF-A0A1I7UK29-F1
#
_entry.id   AF-A0A1I7UK29-F1
#
_cell.length_a   1.000
_cell.length_b   1.000
_cell.length_c   1.000
_cell.angle_alpha   90.00
_cell.angle_beta   90.00
_cell.angle_gamma   90.00
#
_symmetry.space_group_name_H-M   'P 1'
#
loop_
_entity.id
_entity.type
_entity.pdbx_description
1 polymer ?
#
loop_
_entity_poly.entity_id
_entity_poly.type
_entity_poly.pdbx_seq_one_letter_code
_entity_poly.pdbx_strand_id
1 'polypeptide(L)'
;MLKLFSNLSEEVMVSPIQSKRPYAKWMPFSEEECLELLTAKIISPLFVWGGDFPEGFRYTGSFGVHEHFVIHEGLWITVENLVSIGETCTDVFIRESKLTCTDINSFLKIWLNQKANALRSLVIKCENINEDVIFNGLEDKMITVEGTMVYENEKLSAMFESMGTPQEFPPGLKVLRRKDGMIAAAGLHSIGLCICIWTDIRSIQENETGTWKLLPINNPPIP
;
A
#
# COMPACT_ATOMS: atom_id res chain seq x y z
N MET A 1 -23.99 12.21 5.47
CA MET A 1 -23.51 13.59 5.74
C MET A 1 -22.02 13.63 5.37
N LEU A 2 -21.73 13.49 4.07
CA LEU A 2 -20.39 13.32 3.51
C LEU A 2 -19.85 14.66 2.98
N LYS A 3 -18.56 14.91 3.14
CA LYS A 3 -17.85 15.94 2.36
C LYS A 3 -16.94 15.24 1.37
N LEU A 4 -17.29 15.31 0.09
CA LEU A 4 -16.41 14.93 -1.01
C LEU A 4 -15.71 16.20 -1.47
N PHE A 5 -14.40 16.29 -1.28
CA PHE A 5 -13.59 17.30 -1.94
C PHE A 5 -13.08 16.69 -3.23
N SER A 6 -13.66 17.10 -4.36
CA SER A 6 -13.18 16.73 -5.69
C SER A 6 -12.71 18.00 -6.40
N ASN A 7 -11.41 18.24 -6.44
CA ASN A 7 -10.84 19.02 -7.55
C ASN A 7 -10.77 18.04 -8.72
N LEU A 8 -11.54 18.29 -9.77
CA LEU A 8 -11.81 17.39 -10.91
C LEU A 8 -10.58 17.00 -11.77
N SER A 9 -9.39 16.88 -11.19
CA SER A 9 -8.23 16.31 -11.89
C SER A 9 -7.25 15.48 -11.06
N GLU A 10 -7.18 15.53 -9.72
CA GLU A 10 -6.03 14.87 -9.04
C GLU A 10 -6.30 14.15 -7.70
N GLU A 11 -7.24 14.61 -6.86
CA GLU A 11 -7.38 14.09 -5.48
C GLU A 11 -8.85 13.95 -5.04
N VAL A 12 -9.14 12.87 -4.33
CA VAL A 12 -10.40 12.63 -3.62
C VAL A 12 -10.09 12.36 -2.15
N MET A 13 -10.55 13.27 -1.29
CA MET A 13 -10.49 13.08 0.16
C MET A 13 -11.90 12.87 0.72
N VAL A 14 -12.06 11.78 1.46
CA VAL A 14 -13.29 11.39 2.16
C VAL A 14 -13.04 11.49 3.66
N SER A 15 -13.86 12.29 4.34
CA SER A 15 -13.89 12.34 5.81
C SER A 15 -15.30 12.61 6.34
N PRO A 16 -15.61 12.14 7.57
CA PRO A 16 -16.85 12.51 8.24
C PRO A 16 -16.87 14.01 8.51
N ILE A 17 -18.05 14.61 8.51
CA ILE A 17 -18.19 16.00 8.94
C ILE A 17 -17.82 16.09 10.43
N GLN A 18 -16.89 16.99 10.78
CA GLN A 18 -16.57 17.30 12.18
C GLN A 18 -17.85 17.71 12.92
N SER A 19 -18.16 17.03 14.02
CA SER A 19 -19.28 17.43 14.87
C SER A 19 -18.97 18.80 15.51
N LYS A 20 -19.93 19.73 15.49
CA LYS A 20 -19.79 21.10 16.04
C LYS A 20 -19.68 21.16 17.58
N ARG A 21 -19.28 20.08 18.27
CA ARG A 21 -19.26 19.97 19.74
C ARG A 21 -17.82 19.84 20.27
N PRO A 22 -17.55 20.22 21.54
CA PRO A 22 -16.18 20.54 22.02
C PRO A 22 -15.27 19.32 22.24
N TYR A 23 -15.67 18.13 21.77
CA TYR A 23 -14.87 16.91 21.85
C TYR A 23 -14.75 16.33 20.43
N ALA A 24 -13.59 16.54 19.83
CA ALA A 24 -13.23 16.17 18.47
C ALA A 24 -13.10 14.65 18.31
N LYS A 25 -14.21 13.91 18.37
CA LYS A 25 -14.28 12.55 17.83
C LYS A 25 -14.99 12.63 16.48
N TRP A 26 -14.41 12.02 15.45
CA TRP A 26 -15.05 11.88 14.15
C TRP A 26 -16.36 11.11 14.34
N MET A 27 -17.43 11.54 13.67
CA MET A 27 -18.61 10.66 13.57
C MET A 27 -18.21 9.47 12.70
N PRO A 28 -18.44 8.22 13.13
CA PRO A 28 -18.18 7.08 12.26
C PRO A 28 -19.07 7.18 11.02
N PHE A 29 -18.57 6.68 9.90
CA PHE A 29 -19.40 6.48 8.70
C PHE A 29 -20.53 5.50 8.99
N SER A 30 -21.66 5.67 8.32
CA SER A 30 -22.63 4.57 8.24
C SER A 30 -22.13 3.48 7.29
N GLU A 31 -22.62 2.26 7.46
CA GLU A 31 -22.31 1.16 6.54
C GLU A 31 -22.75 1.49 5.11
N GLU A 32 -23.91 2.13 4.96
CA GLU A 32 -24.43 2.62 3.67
C GLU A 32 -23.47 3.61 3.01
N GLU A 33 -22.96 4.61 3.74
CA GLU A 33 -21.99 5.59 3.22
C GLU A 33 -20.69 4.91 2.76
N CYS A 34 -20.19 3.94 3.53
CA CYS A 34 -19.01 3.16 3.15
C CYS A 34 -19.25 2.33 1.88
N LEU A 35 -20.40 1.65 1.79
CA LEU A 35 -20.75 0.83 0.64
C LEU A 35 -20.97 1.67 -0.61
N GLU A 36 -21.65 2.81 -0.51
CA GLU A 36 -21.83 3.76 -1.63
C GLU A 36 -20.49 4.20 -2.20
N LEU A 37 -19.54 4.61 -1.36
CA LEU A 37 -18.21 5.05 -1.79
C LEU A 37 -17.42 3.93 -2.49
N LEU A 38 -17.42 2.73 -1.94
CA LEU A 38 -16.69 1.58 -2.50
C LEU A 38 -17.34 1.06 -3.79
N THR A 39 -18.67 1.11 -3.88
CA THR A 39 -19.42 0.67 -5.07
C THR A 39 -19.40 1.70 -6.20
N ALA A 40 -19.16 2.98 -5.90
CA ALA A 40 -18.99 4.02 -6.91
C ALA A 40 -17.76 3.84 -7.81
N LYS A 41 -16.80 2.98 -7.42
CA LYS A 41 -15.55 2.70 -8.18
C LYS A 41 -14.84 3.96 -8.65
N ILE A 42 -14.69 4.90 -7.71
CA ILE A 42 -14.05 6.19 -7.97
C ILE A 42 -12.70 5.96 -8.66
N ILE A 43 -12.41 6.77 -9.68
CA ILE A 43 -11.10 6.80 -10.34
C ILE A 43 -10.44 8.11 -9.93
N SER A 44 -9.27 8.04 -9.30
CA SER A 44 -8.55 9.24 -8.85
C SER A 44 -7.08 8.93 -8.63
N PRO A 45 -6.14 9.79 -9.05
CA PRO A 45 -4.71 9.60 -8.75
C PRO A 45 -4.41 9.47 -7.25
N LEU A 46 -5.16 10.16 -6.38
CA LEU A 46 -5.01 10.08 -4.93
C LEU A 46 -6.37 9.95 -4.26
N PHE A 47 -6.58 8.85 -3.54
CA PHE A 47 -7.76 8.63 -2.74
C PHE A 47 -7.40 8.49 -1.27
N VAL A 48 -7.85 9.43 -0.45
CA VAL A 48 -7.61 9.46 1.00
C VAL A 48 -8.91 9.25 1.74
N TRP A 49 -8.98 8.20 2.55
CA TRP A 49 -10.13 7.90 3.39
C TRP A 49 -9.77 8.00 4.86
N GLY A 50 -10.20 9.10 5.49
CA GLY A 50 -10.09 9.32 6.93
C GLY A 50 -11.44 9.17 7.62
N GLY A 51 -11.44 8.62 8.83
CA GLY A 51 -12.64 8.48 9.68
C GLY A 51 -12.92 7.04 10.07
N ASP A 52 -13.68 6.90 11.16
CA ASP A 52 -14.00 5.60 11.76
C ASP A 52 -15.03 4.85 10.91
N PHE A 53 -14.81 3.55 10.72
CA PHE A 53 -15.77 2.64 10.08
C PHE A 53 -16.71 2.05 11.13
N PRO A 54 -17.94 1.63 10.74
CA PRO A 54 -18.83 0.95 11.68
C PRO A 54 -18.22 -0.37 12.17
N GLU A 55 -18.53 -0.75 13.40
CA GLU A 55 -18.03 -1.99 13.99
C GLU A 55 -18.45 -3.20 13.14
N GLY A 56 -17.50 -4.09 12.85
CA GLY A 56 -17.76 -5.27 12.04
C GLY A 56 -17.97 -4.98 10.55
N PHE A 57 -17.65 -3.76 10.06
CA PHE A 57 -17.70 -3.44 8.63
C PHE A 57 -16.89 -4.44 7.80
N ARG A 58 -17.46 -4.87 6.67
CA ARG A 58 -16.83 -5.79 5.72
C ARG A 58 -17.19 -5.39 4.31
N TYR A 59 -16.21 -5.49 3.43
CA TYR A 59 -16.39 -5.32 2.00
C TYR A 59 -15.63 -6.40 1.26
N THR A 60 -16.28 -7.03 0.28
CA THR A 60 -15.68 -8.12 -0.54
C THR A 60 -15.74 -7.82 -2.04
N GLY A 61 -16.15 -6.60 -2.42
CA GLY A 61 -16.14 -6.17 -3.81
C GLY A 61 -14.76 -5.69 -4.25
N SER A 62 -14.64 -5.31 -5.53
CA SER A 62 -13.42 -4.69 -6.05
C SER A 62 -13.25 -3.24 -5.59
N PHE A 63 -12.08 -2.65 -5.77
CA PHE A 63 -11.87 -1.24 -5.45
C PHE A 63 -11.92 -0.38 -6.72
N GLY A 64 -11.95 0.94 -6.53
CA GLY A 64 -11.72 1.89 -7.62
C GLY A 64 -10.29 1.80 -8.16
N VAL A 65 -9.98 2.64 -9.14
CA VAL A 65 -8.62 2.71 -9.72
C VAL A 65 -7.93 3.96 -9.18
N HIS A 66 -6.83 3.76 -8.47
CA HIS A 66 -6.09 4.85 -7.84
C HIS A 66 -4.58 4.65 -8.04
N GLU A 67 -3.82 5.72 -8.25
CA GLU A 67 -2.35 5.59 -8.11
C GLU A 67 -2.04 5.40 -6.62
N HIS A 68 -2.59 6.26 -5.77
CA HIS A 68 -2.36 6.27 -4.33
C HIS A 68 -3.66 6.04 -3.57
N PHE A 69 -3.67 5.04 -2.69
CA PHE A 69 -4.82 4.68 -1.87
C PHE A 69 -4.45 4.70 -0.39
N VAL A 70 -5.00 5.66 0.34
CA VAL A 70 -4.68 5.93 1.74
C VAL A 70 -5.91 5.66 2.61
N ILE A 71 -5.80 4.75 3.58
CA ILE A 71 -6.83 4.49 4.59
C ILE A 71 -6.24 4.76 5.96
N HIS A 72 -6.88 5.65 6.73
CA HIS A 72 -6.44 5.93 8.10
C HIS A 72 -6.93 4.91 9.13
N GLU A 73 -8.12 4.34 8.96
CA GLU A 73 -8.72 3.38 9.89
C GLU A 73 -8.93 2.03 9.19
N GLY A 74 -7.85 1.25 9.10
CA GLY A 74 -7.75 0.02 8.31
C GLY A 74 -8.19 -1.27 9.00
N LEU A 75 -8.85 -1.20 10.17
CA LEU A 75 -9.22 -2.38 10.98
C LEU A 75 -10.16 -3.36 10.25
N TRP A 76 -10.87 -2.91 9.22
CA TRP A 76 -11.75 -3.75 8.41
C TRP A 76 -11.05 -4.44 7.24
N ILE A 77 -9.84 -3.98 6.86
CA ILE A 77 -9.09 -4.50 5.72
C ILE A 77 -8.64 -5.94 6.00
N THR A 78 -8.83 -6.79 4.99
CA THR A 78 -8.42 -8.20 4.95
C THR A 78 -7.34 -8.44 3.89
N VAL A 79 -6.74 -9.62 3.88
CA VAL A 79 -5.80 -10.03 2.81
C VAL A 79 -6.47 -9.99 1.45
N GLU A 80 -7.73 -10.41 1.35
CA GLU A 80 -8.51 -10.38 0.11
C GLU A 80 -8.72 -8.94 -0.38
N ASN A 81 -8.94 -8.00 0.55
CA ASN A 81 -9.02 -6.58 0.20
C ASN A 81 -7.68 -6.08 -0.34
N LEU A 82 -6.55 -6.41 0.30
CA LEU A 82 -5.23 -6.04 -0.20
C LEU A 82 -4.97 -6.56 -1.60
N VAL A 83 -5.33 -7.82 -1.88
CA VAL A 83 -5.19 -8.39 -3.22
C VAL A 83 -6.01 -7.59 -4.24
N SER A 84 -7.26 -7.29 -3.92
CA SER A 84 -8.12 -6.52 -4.82
C SER A 84 -7.64 -5.08 -5.02
N ILE A 85 -7.14 -4.41 -3.98
CA ILE A 85 -6.57 -3.06 -4.08
C ILE A 85 -5.32 -3.13 -4.95
N GLY A 86 -4.42 -4.09 -4.74
CA GLY A 86 -3.19 -4.22 -5.52
C GLY A 86 -3.39 -4.66 -6.98
N GLU A 87 -4.61 -5.03 -7.39
CA GLU A 87 -4.95 -5.26 -8.81
C GLU A 87 -5.08 -3.93 -9.58
N THR A 88 -5.43 -2.83 -8.91
CA THR A 88 -5.69 -1.53 -9.55
C THR A 88 -4.86 -0.38 -9.00
N CYS A 89 -4.26 -0.52 -7.81
CA CYS A 89 -3.51 0.54 -7.14
C CYS A 89 -2.01 0.26 -7.06
N THR A 90 -1.20 1.32 -7.25
CA THR A 90 0.27 1.22 -7.21
C THR A 90 0.82 1.44 -5.81
N ASP A 91 0.29 2.42 -5.07
CA ASP A 91 0.78 2.82 -3.76
C ASP A 91 -0.35 2.74 -2.74
N VAL A 92 -0.15 1.95 -1.69
CA VAL A 92 -1.18 1.70 -0.68
C VAL A 92 -0.62 2.01 0.69
N PHE A 93 -1.30 2.88 1.43
CA PHE A 93 -0.98 3.17 2.82
C PHE A 93 -2.19 2.87 3.69
N ILE A 94 -2.01 1.94 4.64
CA ILE A 94 -3.07 1.55 5.57
C ILE A 94 -2.56 1.77 6.99
N ARG A 95 -3.23 2.68 7.70
CA ARG A 95 -3.00 2.94 9.11
C ARG A 95 -4.03 2.19 9.96
N GLU A 96 -3.69 1.94 11.22
CA GLU A 96 -4.54 1.23 12.19
C GLU A 96 -5.05 -0.09 11.62
N SER A 97 -4.13 -0.90 11.10
CA SER A 97 -4.45 -2.20 10.53
C SER A 97 -4.41 -3.30 11.59
N LYS A 98 -5.33 -4.25 11.49
CA LYS A 98 -5.28 -5.50 12.26
C LYS A 98 -4.48 -6.61 11.58
N LEU A 99 -3.95 -6.36 10.38
CA LEU A 99 -3.19 -7.36 9.62
C LEU A 99 -1.91 -7.73 10.37
N THR A 100 -1.71 -9.03 10.54
CA THR A 100 -0.53 -9.60 11.21
C THR A 100 0.57 -9.90 10.20
N CYS A 101 1.80 -10.14 10.66
CA CYS A 101 2.89 -10.60 9.78
C CYS A 101 2.55 -11.92 9.04
N THR A 102 1.69 -12.77 9.62
CA THR A 102 1.18 -13.97 8.95
C THR A 102 0.22 -13.63 7.80
N ASP A 103 -0.62 -12.62 7.97
CA ASP A 103 -1.49 -12.12 6.91
C ASP A 103 -0.66 -11.50 5.77
N ILE A 104 0.39 -10.75 6.11
CA ILE A 104 1.33 -10.19 5.13
C ILE A 104 2.07 -11.29 4.38
N ASN A 105 2.56 -12.31 5.08
CA ASN A 105 3.17 -13.49 4.45
C ASN A 105 2.19 -14.20 3.49
N SER A 106 0.93 -14.31 3.88
CA SER A 106 -0.14 -14.88 3.04
C SER A 106 -0.40 -14.03 1.80
N PHE A 107 -0.43 -12.71 1.95
CA PHE A 107 -0.51 -11.77 0.83
C PHE A 107 0.66 -11.94 -0.14
N LEU A 108 1.91 -12.02 0.36
CA LEU A 108 3.09 -12.21 -0.49
C LEU A 108 3.10 -13.55 -1.24
N LYS A 109 2.60 -14.62 -0.61
CA LYS A 109 2.36 -15.91 -1.27
C LYS A 109 1.37 -15.78 -2.43
N ILE A 110 0.32 -14.98 -2.27
CA ILE A 110 -0.65 -14.70 -3.33
C ILE A 110 0.00 -13.85 -4.44
N TRP A 111 0.75 -12.80 -4.08
CA TRP A 111 1.46 -11.94 -5.03
C TRP A 111 2.47 -12.72 -5.89
N LEU A 112 3.19 -13.70 -5.30
CA LEU A 112 4.08 -14.60 -6.04
C LEU A 112 3.37 -15.38 -7.15
N ASN A 113 2.05 -15.59 -7.02
CA ASN A 113 1.20 -16.23 -8.02
C ASN A 113 0.58 -15.23 -9.02
N GLN A 114 1.25 -14.09 -9.27
CA GLN A 114 0.88 -13.08 -10.27
C GLN A 114 -0.48 -12.41 -10.01
N LYS A 115 -0.78 -12.21 -8.73
CA LYS A 115 -1.89 -11.38 -8.24
C LYS A 115 -1.36 -10.04 -7.77
N ALA A 116 -2.24 -9.05 -7.63
CA ALA A 116 -1.87 -7.71 -7.18
C ALA A 116 -0.71 -7.08 -7.99
N ASN A 117 -0.77 -7.16 -9.32
CA ASN A 117 0.33 -6.79 -10.21
C ASN A 117 0.52 -5.28 -10.38
N ALA A 118 -0.47 -4.46 -10.03
CA ALA A 118 -0.34 -3.01 -10.07
C ALA A 118 0.52 -2.50 -8.89
N LEU A 119 0.51 -3.20 -7.75
CA LEU A 119 1.17 -2.78 -6.53
C LEU A 119 2.68 -2.58 -6.71
N ARG A 120 3.18 -1.46 -6.19
CA ARG A 120 4.58 -1.03 -6.15
C ARG A 120 5.04 -0.67 -4.75
N SER A 121 4.15 -0.12 -3.92
CA SER A 121 4.43 0.12 -2.52
C SER A 121 3.22 -0.19 -1.65
N LEU A 122 3.46 -0.90 -0.56
CA LEU A 122 2.49 -1.17 0.48
C LEU A 122 3.12 -0.78 1.82
N VAL A 123 2.49 0.16 2.50
CA VAL A 123 2.86 0.57 3.84
C VAL A 123 1.71 0.24 4.78
N ILE A 124 2.01 -0.55 5.80
CA ILE A 124 1.03 -0.95 6.81
C ILE A 124 1.55 -0.57 8.19
N LYS A 125 0.77 0.23 8.89
CA LYS A 125 0.97 0.46 10.32
C LYS A 125 0.13 -0.54 11.10
N CYS A 126 0.78 -1.62 11.55
CA CYS A 126 0.22 -2.62 12.44
C CYS A 126 1.07 -2.73 13.72
N GLU A 127 0.47 -3.30 14.77
CA GLU A 127 1.17 -3.57 16.02
C GLU A 127 2.00 -4.86 15.93
N ASN A 128 3.09 -4.94 16.71
CA ASN A 128 3.90 -6.15 16.90
C ASN A 128 4.48 -6.74 15.59
N ILE A 129 5.22 -5.92 14.85
CA ILE A 129 5.88 -6.35 13.61
C ILE A 129 7.04 -7.31 13.95
N ASN A 130 6.99 -8.51 13.37
CA ASN A 130 8.06 -9.50 13.37
C ASN A 130 8.49 -9.78 11.93
N GLU A 131 9.62 -9.21 11.53
CA GLU A 131 10.15 -9.31 10.17
C GLU A 131 10.51 -10.75 9.77
N ASP A 132 10.92 -11.59 10.73
CA ASP A 132 11.28 -12.99 10.48
C ASP A 132 10.12 -13.83 9.95
N VAL A 133 8.87 -13.41 10.21
CA VAL A 133 7.67 -14.14 9.80
C VAL A 133 7.20 -13.74 8.40
N ILE A 134 7.60 -12.55 7.90
CA ILE A 134 7.10 -11.98 6.64
C ILE A 134 7.42 -12.90 5.46
N PHE A 135 8.64 -13.47 5.42
CA PHE A 135 9.08 -14.36 4.34
C PHE A 135 9.16 -15.84 4.73
N ASN A 136 8.59 -16.22 5.87
CA ASN A 136 8.63 -17.61 6.34
C ASN A 136 8.03 -18.59 5.31
N GLY A 137 8.82 -19.61 4.97
CA GLY A 137 8.47 -20.66 4.01
C GLY A 137 8.60 -20.22 2.55
N LEU A 138 9.31 -19.11 2.29
CA LEU A 138 9.61 -18.59 0.95
C LEU A 138 11.11 -18.48 0.69
N GLU A 139 11.95 -19.12 1.52
CA GLU A 139 13.40 -18.99 1.50
C GLU A 139 14.01 -19.42 0.16
N ASP A 140 13.40 -20.39 -0.51
CA ASP A 140 13.82 -20.87 -1.84
C ASP A 140 13.49 -19.90 -2.99
N LYS A 141 12.67 -18.87 -2.71
CA LYS A 141 12.31 -17.79 -3.64
C LYS A 141 13.08 -16.51 -3.37
N MET A 142 13.96 -16.51 -2.38
CA MET A 142 14.71 -15.32 -1.98
C MET A 142 16.06 -15.24 -2.68
N ILE A 143 16.46 -14.01 -2.98
CA ILE A 143 17.79 -13.66 -3.46
C ILE A 143 18.37 -12.58 -2.55
N THR A 144 19.69 -12.43 -2.55
CA THR A 144 20.37 -11.32 -1.86
C THR A 144 20.62 -10.19 -2.84
N VAL A 145 20.33 -8.95 -2.44
CA VAL A 145 20.68 -7.75 -3.21
C VAL A 145 21.81 -7.02 -2.49
N GLU A 146 22.96 -6.90 -3.15
CA GLU A 146 24.18 -6.31 -2.56
C GLU A 146 24.21 -4.77 -2.60
N GLY A 147 23.24 -4.13 -3.26
CA GLY A 147 23.12 -2.67 -3.33
C GLY A 147 21.99 -2.11 -2.47
N THR A 148 22.02 -0.80 -2.21
CA THR A 148 20.93 -0.11 -1.50
C THR A 148 19.75 0.04 -2.44
N MET A 149 18.57 -0.46 -2.05
CA MET A 149 17.34 -0.26 -2.82
C MET A 149 16.58 0.92 -2.24
N VAL A 150 16.12 1.84 -3.09
CA VAL A 150 15.39 3.03 -2.68
C VAL A 150 14.08 3.10 -3.47
N TYR A 151 12.97 3.09 -2.73
CA TYR A 151 11.67 3.46 -3.28
C TYR A 151 11.40 4.93 -2.95
N GLU A 152 11.17 5.74 -3.97
CA GLU A 152 10.85 7.15 -3.80
C GLU A 152 9.72 7.55 -4.74
N ASN A 153 8.66 8.13 -4.17
CA ASN A 153 7.56 8.70 -4.92
C ASN A 153 7.53 10.21 -4.70
N GLU A 154 8.14 10.94 -5.63
CA GLU A 154 8.31 12.40 -5.55
C GLU A 154 6.97 13.16 -5.52
N LYS A 155 5.91 12.60 -6.11
CA LYS A 155 4.58 13.22 -6.07
C LYS A 155 3.97 13.10 -4.66
N LEU A 156 4.05 11.92 -4.05
CA LEU A 156 3.62 11.71 -2.67
C LEU A 156 4.43 12.54 -1.69
N SER A 157 5.74 12.69 -1.90
CA SER A 157 6.62 13.47 -1.00
C SER A 157 6.29 14.95 -1.01
N ALA A 158 5.91 15.49 -2.18
CA ALA A 158 5.42 16.85 -2.29
C ALA A 158 4.05 17.06 -1.63
N MET A 159 3.18 16.04 -1.61
CA MET A 159 1.82 16.15 -1.04
C MET A 159 1.75 15.83 0.45
N PHE A 160 2.59 14.91 0.93
CA PHE A 160 2.57 14.41 2.31
C PHE A 160 4.00 14.22 2.83
N GLU A 161 4.51 15.20 3.58
CA GLU A 161 5.90 15.22 4.08
C GLU A 161 6.33 13.91 4.79
N SER A 162 5.42 13.24 5.52
CA SER A 162 5.72 11.98 6.19
C SER A 162 5.57 10.74 5.30
N MET A 163 4.60 10.74 4.37
CA MET A 163 4.26 9.56 3.56
C MET A 163 5.09 9.43 2.27
N GLY A 164 5.76 10.48 1.82
CA GLY A 164 6.70 10.40 0.71
C GLY A 164 8.16 10.47 1.11
N THR A 165 8.49 10.20 2.38
CA THR A 165 9.89 9.95 2.75
C THR A 165 10.41 8.75 1.98
N PRO A 166 11.58 8.83 1.32
CA PRO A 166 12.15 7.68 0.60
C PRO A 166 12.29 6.47 1.51
N GLN A 167 11.91 5.29 1.01
CA GLN A 167 12.11 4.02 1.71
C GLN A 167 13.41 3.37 1.24
N GLU A 168 14.41 3.42 2.09
CA GLU A 168 15.73 2.82 1.85
C GLU A 168 15.85 1.43 2.48
N PHE A 169 16.29 0.47 1.68
CA PHE A 169 16.59 -0.89 2.09
C PHE A 169 18.10 -1.12 1.97
N PRO A 170 18.76 -1.62 3.03
CA PRO A 170 20.21 -1.71 3.08
C PRO A 170 20.76 -2.78 2.11
N PRO A 171 22.05 -2.66 1.73
CA PRO A 171 22.74 -3.71 0.98
C PRO A 171 22.81 -5.02 1.78
N GLY A 172 22.84 -6.15 1.07
CA GLY A 172 22.83 -7.50 1.65
C GLY A 172 21.43 -7.97 2.07
N LEU A 173 20.37 -7.20 1.78
CA LEU A 173 19.01 -7.57 2.11
C LEU A 173 18.55 -8.76 1.27
N LYS A 174 17.88 -9.72 1.92
CA LYS A 174 17.19 -10.79 1.20
C LYS A 174 15.81 -10.34 0.79
N VAL A 175 15.50 -10.52 -0.49
CA VAL A 175 14.25 -10.06 -1.12
C VAL A 175 13.59 -11.23 -1.84
N LEU A 176 12.26 -11.21 -1.95
CA LEU A 176 11.52 -12.20 -2.72
C LEU A 176 11.63 -11.93 -4.21
N ARG A 177 11.90 -12.97 -5.01
CA ARG A 177 11.88 -12.89 -6.47
C ARG A 177 10.75 -13.74 -7.04
N ARG A 178 9.89 -13.10 -7.83
CA ARG A 178 8.81 -13.74 -8.57
C ARG A 178 9.32 -14.28 -9.90
N LYS A 179 8.61 -15.26 -10.48
CA LYS A 179 9.02 -15.97 -11.72
C LYS A 179 9.20 -15.04 -12.93
N ASP A 180 8.49 -13.92 -12.97
CA ASP A 180 8.57 -12.91 -14.01
C ASP A 180 9.71 -11.90 -13.81
N GLY A 181 10.51 -12.06 -12.75
CA GLY A 181 11.65 -11.19 -12.45
C GLY A 181 11.34 -10.06 -11.48
N MET A 182 10.06 -9.86 -11.10
CA MET A 182 9.71 -8.86 -10.10
C MET A 182 10.29 -9.21 -8.73
N ILE A 183 10.65 -8.18 -7.97
CA ILE A 183 11.32 -8.31 -6.67
C ILE A 183 10.50 -7.57 -5.62
N ALA A 184 10.28 -8.18 -4.46
CA ALA A 184 9.66 -7.54 -3.31
C ALA A 184 10.65 -7.49 -2.13
N ALA A 185 10.93 -6.28 -1.63
CA ALA A 185 11.67 -6.05 -0.39
C ALA A 185 10.68 -5.68 0.72
N ALA A 186 10.97 -6.10 1.94
CA ALA A 186 10.21 -5.73 3.12
C ALA A 186 11.17 -5.20 4.20
N GLY A 187 10.71 -4.23 4.98
CA GLY A 187 11.53 -3.60 6.01
C GLY A 187 10.72 -2.64 6.87
N LEU A 188 11.15 -2.46 8.12
CA LEU A 188 10.50 -1.57 9.06
C LEU A 188 11.02 -0.13 8.91
N HIS A 189 10.10 0.82 8.71
CA HIS A 189 10.39 2.25 8.68
C HIS A 189 9.58 2.99 9.76
N SER A 190 9.87 4.28 9.95
CA SER A 190 9.15 5.13 10.92
C SER A 190 7.64 5.22 10.68
N ILE A 191 7.20 4.97 9.44
CA ILE A 191 5.81 5.01 9.01
C ILE A 191 5.06 3.67 9.12
N GLY A 192 5.77 2.57 9.38
CA GLY A 192 5.21 1.22 9.47
C GLY A 192 6.07 0.18 8.75
N LEU A 193 5.50 -1.01 8.56
CA LEU A 193 6.07 -2.03 7.69
C LEU A 193 5.92 -1.59 6.24
N CYS A 194 7.03 -1.45 5.52
CA CYS A 194 7.05 -1.13 4.10
C CYS A 194 7.36 -2.38 3.28
N ILE A 195 6.62 -2.58 2.20
CA ILE A 195 6.89 -3.56 1.17
C ILE A 195 6.92 -2.84 -0.16
N CYS A 196 8.08 -2.85 -0.80
CA CYS A 196 8.28 -2.18 -2.08
C CYS A 196 8.56 -3.22 -3.16
N ILE A 197 8.11 -2.96 -4.40
CA ILE A 197 8.15 -3.92 -5.50
C ILE A 197 8.82 -3.30 -6.74
N TRP A 198 9.81 -4.01 -7.28
CA TRP A 198 10.56 -3.66 -8.49
C TRP A 198 10.25 -4.61 -9.65
N THR A 199 10.33 -4.11 -10.89
CA THR A 199 9.92 -4.86 -12.10
C THR A 199 10.97 -5.82 -12.65
N ASP A 200 12.26 -5.55 -12.48
CA ASP A 200 13.34 -6.45 -12.90
C ASP A 200 14.60 -6.20 -12.07
N ILE A 201 15.37 -7.26 -11.79
CA ILE A 201 16.74 -7.14 -11.32
C ILE A 201 17.66 -6.44 -12.33
N ARG A 202 17.30 -6.26 -13.60
CA ARG A 202 18.09 -5.36 -14.48
C ARG A 202 17.94 -3.88 -14.14
N SER A 203 16.92 -3.52 -13.34
CA SER A 203 16.88 -2.23 -12.63
C SER A 203 17.71 -2.22 -11.33
N ILE A 204 18.29 -3.37 -10.96
CA ILE A 204 19.08 -3.64 -9.76
C ILE A 204 20.20 -4.64 -10.15
N GLN A 205 21.10 -4.29 -11.08
CA GLN A 205 21.99 -5.29 -11.71
C GLN A 205 22.68 -6.16 -10.64
N GLU A 206 22.43 -7.48 -10.68
CA GLU A 206 23.09 -8.47 -9.82
C GLU A 206 24.61 -8.22 -9.94
N ASN A 207 25.23 -7.75 -8.84
CA ASN A 207 26.67 -7.49 -8.65
C ASN A 207 27.19 -6.05 -8.86
N GLU A 208 26.35 -5.02 -8.98
CA GLU A 208 26.82 -3.63 -8.95
C GLU A 208 26.60 -2.99 -7.56
N THR A 209 27.66 -2.40 -6.99
CA THR A 209 27.58 -1.53 -5.81
C THR A 209 26.98 -0.18 -6.21
N GLY A 210 25.80 0.18 -5.68
CA GLY A 210 25.14 1.45 -6.01
C GLY A 210 23.85 1.70 -5.22
N THR A 211 23.33 2.94 -5.34
CA THR A 211 22.00 3.34 -4.86
C THR A 211 21.00 3.18 -6.01
N TRP A 212 19.99 2.34 -5.84
CA TRP A 212 19.00 2.03 -6.88
C TRP A 212 17.69 2.75 -6.60
N LYS A 213 17.36 3.78 -7.38
CA LYS A 213 16.11 4.53 -7.25
C LYS A 213 15.08 3.97 -8.23
N LEU A 214 13.93 3.51 -7.74
CA LEU A 214 12.74 3.39 -8.57
C LEU A 214 12.16 4.78 -8.78
N LEU A 215 12.22 5.29 -10.01
CA LEU A 215 11.33 6.37 -10.43
C LEU A 215 9.94 5.77 -10.68
N PRO A 216 8.85 6.52 -10.43
CA PRO A 216 7.50 6.06 -10.71
C PRO A 216 7.43 5.54 -12.14
N ILE A 217 7.20 4.23 -12.28
CA ILE A 217 7.03 3.61 -13.59
C ILE A 217 5.75 4.23 -14.14
N ASN A 218 5.88 5.05 -15.19
CA ASN A 218 4.74 5.37 -16.04
C ASN A 218 4.17 4.03 -16.50
N ASN A 219 3.03 3.62 -15.93
CA ASN A 219 2.33 2.43 -16.37
C ASN A 219 2.19 2.53 -17.89
N PRO A 220 2.75 1.61 -18.69
CA PRO A 220 2.40 1.59 -20.10
C PRO A 220 0.88 1.44 -20.17
N PRO A 221 0.20 2.19 -21.05
CA PRO A 221 -1.23 2.04 -21.23
C PRO A 221 -1.52 0.57 -21.51
N ILE A 222 -2.46 0.01 -20.75
CA ILE A 222 -2.95 -1.35 -20.96
C ILE A 222 -3.41 -1.42 -22.43
N PRO A 223 -2.93 -2.38 -23.24
CA PRO A 223 -3.36 -2.52 -24.63
C PRO A 223 -4.83 -2.91 -24.75
#